data_AF-X0XSG3-F1
#
_entry.id   AF-X0XSG3-F1
#
_cell.length_a   1.000
_cell.length_b   1.000
_cell.length_c   1.000
_cell.angle_alpha   90.00
_cell.angle_beta   90.00
_cell.angle_gamma   90.00
#
_symmetry.space_group_name_H-M   'P 1'
#
loop_
_entity.id
_entity.type
_entity.pdbx_description
1 polymer ?
#
loop_
_entity_poly.entity_id
_entity_poly.type
_entity_poly.pdbx_seq_one_letter_code
_entity_poly.pdbx_strand_id
1 'polypeptide(L)'
;YNAFVKPGDTALGLDLAQGGHLTHGSPANRSGMIFNMIPYGVNKATGRLDYDAIEKAAREHRPRLIIAGASAYPWGIDWDRLRAAADEGGAMLLADIAHPAGLVVAGLFPNPIGKAHVVSFTTHKTLCGPRGAALLCTDPEIAARVNLGVFPGEQGGPHLNQIASKAVAFGLAAQPEFRVLMRQTVANARAMATAVAEEGFRVVYGGTETHLFLIDLKSVPYPGGGGGGLKGELASRILDLAGIV
;
A
#
# COMPACT_ATOMS: atom_id res chain seq x y z
N TYR A 1 -1.40 -1.15 14.83
CA TYR A 1 -0.48 -1.77 15.80
C TYR A 1 -0.86 -1.44 17.24
N ASN A 2 -0.52 -0.25 17.78
CA ASN A 2 -0.67 0.06 19.23
C ASN A 2 -2.04 -0.31 19.85
N ALA A 3 -3.15 -0.09 19.13
CA ALA A 3 -4.49 -0.41 19.62
C ALA A 3 -4.81 -1.92 19.75
N PHE A 4 -4.12 -2.79 19.01
CA PHE A 4 -4.55 -4.19 18.82
C PHE A 4 -3.44 -5.24 18.98
N VAL A 5 -2.18 -4.84 18.89
CA VAL A 5 -1.03 -5.76 18.80
C VAL A 5 -0.07 -5.44 19.94
N LYS A 6 0.25 -6.45 20.75
CA LYS A 6 1.25 -6.33 21.82
C LYS A 6 2.64 -6.65 21.29
N PRO A 7 3.72 -6.13 21.89
CA PRO A 7 5.09 -6.54 21.53
C PRO A 7 5.24 -8.07 21.54
N GLY A 8 5.90 -8.61 20.52
CA GLY A 8 6.05 -10.05 20.31
C GLY A 8 4.84 -10.77 19.67
N ASP A 9 3.66 -10.14 19.60
CA ASP A 9 2.52 -10.73 18.88
C ASP A 9 2.86 -10.88 17.38
N THR A 10 2.24 -11.87 16.75
CA THR A 10 2.46 -12.14 15.32
C THR A 10 1.58 -11.25 14.44
N ALA A 11 2.14 -10.74 13.34
CA ALA A 11 1.40 -10.06 12.29
C ALA A 11 1.89 -10.45 10.90
N LEU A 12 0.99 -10.42 9.91
CA LEU A 12 1.28 -10.68 8.50
C LEU A 12 1.35 -9.39 7.71
N GLY A 13 2.31 -9.27 6.79
CA GLY A 13 2.44 -8.11 5.90
C GLY A 13 3.07 -8.49 4.56
N LEU A 14 2.80 -7.70 3.52
CA LEU A 14 3.43 -7.91 2.23
C LEU A 14 4.94 -7.68 2.33
N ASP A 15 5.72 -8.59 1.79
CA ASP A 15 7.18 -8.48 1.71
C ASP A 15 7.60 -7.17 1.02
N LEU A 16 8.54 -6.44 1.63
CA LEU A 16 9.03 -5.16 1.14
C LEU A 16 9.61 -5.26 -0.28
N ALA A 17 10.35 -6.33 -0.59
CA ALA A 17 10.93 -6.56 -1.90
C ALA A 17 9.88 -6.93 -2.96
N GLN A 18 8.66 -7.27 -2.55
CA GLN A 18 7.54 -7.61 -3.43
C GLN A 18 6.45 -6.53 -3.46
N GLY A 19 6.73 -5.36 -2.89
CA GLY A 19 5.88 -4.17 -3.00
C GLY A 19 5.24 -3.72 -1.70
N GLY A 20 5.53 -4.37 -0.57
CA GLY A 20 5.10 -3.94 0.76
C GLY A 20 5.68 -2.59 1.17
N HIS A 21 5.19 -2.05 2.28
CA HIS A 21 5.72 -0.81 2.86
C HIS A 21 6.59 -1.10 4.08
N LEU A 22 7.51 -0.19 4.41
CA LEU A 22 8.39 -0.32 5.59
C LEU A 22 7.61 -0.57 6.89
N THR A 23 6.45 0.07 7.05
CA THR A 23 5.61 -0.06 8.24
C THR A 23 4.77 -1.35 8.28
N HIS A 24 4.92 -2.23 7.29
CA HIS A 24 4.23 -3.53 7.23
C HIS A 24 5.13 -4.66 7.75
N GLY A 25 6.13 -4.33 8.57
CA GLY A 25 6.98 -5.30 9.24
C GLY A 25 8.42 -5.39 8.75
N SER A 26 8.92 -4.40 8.00
CA SER A 26 10.34 -4.37 7.66
C SER A 26 11.20 -4.32 8.92
N PRO A 27 12.31 -5.08 9.00
CA PRO A 27 13.22 -5.04 10.15
C PRO A 27 13.90 -3.67 10.33
N ALA A 28 13.89 -2.83 9.29
CA ALA A 28 14.37 -1.45 9.36
C ALA A 28 13.35 -0.48 10.01
N ASN A 29 12.14 -0.94 10.29
CA ASN A 29 11.08 -0.16 10.92
C ASN A 29 10.72 -0.74 12.29
N ARG A 30 10.23 0.11 13.20
CA ARG A 30 9.76 -0.31 14.53
C ARG A 30 8.77 -1.48 14.49
N SER A 31 7.93 -1.56 13.45
CA SER A 31 6.98 -2.68 13.28
C SER A 31 7.68 -4.03 13.16
N GLY A 32 8.76 -4.13 12.38
CA GLY A 32 9.56 -5.36 12.28
C GLY A 32 10.52 -5.58 13.45
N MET A 33 10.83 -4.55 14.23
CA MET A 33 11.66 -4.67 15.44
C MET A 33 10.87 -5.14 16.68
N ILE A 34 9.59 -4.77 16.77
CA ILE A 34 8.77 -4.95 17.99
C ILE A 34 7.86 -6.18 17.91
N PHE A 35 7.39 -6.53 16.71
CA PHE A 35 6.41 -7.60 16.49
C PHE A 35 7.04 -8.77 15.73
N ASN A 36 6.47 -9.97 15.90
CA ASN A 36 6.86 -11.12 15.10
C ASN A 36 6.22 -11.02 13.70
N MET A 37 6.96 -10.52 12.72
CA MET A 37 6.44 -10.27 11.38
C MET A 37 6.67 -11.45 10.45
N ILE A 38 5.60 -12.06 9.95
CA ILE A 38 5.67 -13.11 8.94
C ILE A 38 5.30 -12.49 7.58
N PRO A 39 6.23 -12.44 6.61
CA PRO A 39 5.94 -11.88 5.30
C PRO A 39 5.06 -12.83 4.48
N TYR A 40 4.10 -12.28 3.75
CA TYR A 40 3.49 -12.94 2.60
C TYR A 40 3.93 -12.26 1.31
N GLY A 41 3.67 -12.90 0.17
CA GLY A 41 4.15 -12.45 -1.12
C GLY A 41 3.14 -12.53 -2.25
N VAL A 42 3.67 -12.30 -3.44
CA VAL A 42 3.00 -12.52 -4.72
C VAL A 42 3.34 -13.91 -5.27
N ASN A 43 2.40 -14.50 -5.99
CA ASN A 43 2.68 -15.65 -6.81
C ASN A 43 3.61 -15.24 -7.95
N LYS A 44 4.80 -15.87 -8.04
CA LYS A 44 5.85 -15.48 -9.00
C LYS A 44 5.44 -15.63 -10.46
N ALA A 45 4.51 -16.54 -10.76
CA ALA A 45 4.07 -16.79 -12.13
C ALA A 45 3.06 -15.73 -12.59
N THR A 46 2.13 -15.33 -11.72
CA THR A 46 1.04 -14.40 -12.06
C THR A 46 1.34 -12.95 -11.69
N GLY A 47 2.28 -12.72 -10.76
CA GLY A 47 2.52 -11.40 -10.20
C GLY A 47 1.38 -10.87 -9.34
N ARG A 48 0.41 -11.71 -8.97
CA ARG A 48 -0.73 -11.35 -8.11
C ARG A 48 -0.46 -11.79 -6.67
N LEU A 49 -1.08 -11.15 -5.68
CA LEU A 49 -0.99 -11.60 -4.28
C LEU A 49 -1.36 -13.09 -4.17
N ASP A 50 -0.56 -13.85 -3.42
CA ASP A 50 -0.81 -15.27 -3.20
C ASP A 50 -1.78 -15.48 -2.04
N TYR A 51 -3.08 -15.34 -2.32
CA TYR A 51 -4.13 -15.43 -1.30
C TYR A 51 -4.17 -16.81 -0.63
N ASP A 52 -3.87 -17.89 -1.35
CA ASP A 52 -3.83 -19.24 -0.77
C ASP A 52 -2.70 -19.35 0.28
N ALA A 53 -1.53 -18.78 -0.02
CA ALA A 53 -0.43 -18.69 0.93
C ALA A 53 -0.77 -17.79 2.13
N ILE A 54 -1.47 -16.66 1.91
CA ILE A 54 -1.93 -15.77 2.99
C ILE A 54 -2.91 -16.49 3.92
N GLU A 55 -3.90 -17.20 3.37
CA GLU A 55 -4.88 -17.98 4.14
C GLU A 55 -4.21 -19.09 4.94
N LYS A 56 -3.27 -19.82 4.32
CA LYS A 56 -2.47 -20.84 5.02
C LYS A 56 -1.67 -20.21 6.18
N ALA A 57 -0.98 -19.11 5.95
CA ALA A 57 -0.20 -18.42 6.97
C ALA A 57 -1.09 -17.90 8.12
N ALA A 58 -2.30 -17.43 7.82
CA ALA A 58 -3.26 -16.99 8.84
C ALA A 58 -3.72 -18.15 9.74
N ARG A 59 -3.99 -19.33 9.16
CA ARG A 59 -4.30 -20.56 9.92
C ARG A 59 -3.14 -21.02 10.79
N GLU A 60 -1.94 -21.07 10.21
CA GLU A 60 -0.74 -21.63 10.83
C GLU A 60 -0.21 -20.75 11.96
N HIS A 61 -0.10 -19.45 11.73
CA HIS A 61 0.56 -18.53 12.66
C HIS A 61 -0.40 -17.78 13.57
N ARG A 62 -1.71 -17.87 13.33
CA ARG A 62 -2.76 -17.20 14.14
C ARG A 62 -2.40 -15.75 14.48
N PRO A 63 -2.13 -14.90 13.46
CA PRO A 63 -1.66 -13.54 13.68
C PRO A 63 -2.73 -12.71 14.41
N ARG A 64 -2.30 -11.66 15.11
CA ARG A 64 -3.22 -10.65 15.69
C ARG A 64 -3.62 -9.60 14.67
N LEU A 65 -2.83 -9.45 13.61
CA LEU A 65 -3.05 -8.46 12.56
C LEU A 65 -2.58 -8.98 11.21
N ILE A 66 -3.41 -8.85 10.19
CA ILE A 66 -3.03 -8.95 8.79
C ILE A 66 -3.06 -7.52 8.22
N ILE A 67 -1.92 -7.05 7.72
CA ILE A 67 -1.82 -5.77 7.01
C ILE A 67 -1.88 -6.05 5.51
N ALA A 68 -2.82 -5.43 4.83
CA ALA A 68 -3.02 -5.54 3.39
C ALA A 68 -3.00 -4.17 2.74
N GLY A 69 -2.03 -3.97 1.86
CA GLY A 69 -1.71 -2.70 1.26
C GLY A 69 -0.30 -2.74 0.68
N ALA A 70 0.01 -1.84 -0.23
CA ALA A 70 1.28 -1.89 -0.94
C ALA A 70 1.75 -0.49 -1.35
N SER A 71 3.08 -0.34 -1.44
CA SER A 71 3.74 0.84 -1.99
C SER A 71 4.12 0.66 -3.47
N ALA A 72 4.45 -0.56 -3.88
CA ALA A 72 4.89 -0.88 -5.24
C ALA A 72 4.21 -2.16 -5.75
N TYR A 73 2.89 -2.09 -5.94
CA TYR A 73 2.07 -3.18 -6.46
C TYR A 73 0.95 -2.61 -7.37
N PRO A 74 0.87 -3.04 -8.65
CA PRO A 74 0.05 -2.34 -9.65
C PRO A 74 -1.37 -2.91 -9.81
N TRP A 75 -1.83 -3.73 -8.87
CA TRP A 75 -3.07 -4.51 -9.01
C TRP A 75 -4.05 -4.28 -7.87
N GLY A 76 -5.33 -4.56 -8.14
CA GLY A 76 -6.39 -4.58 -7.13
C GLY A 76 -6.17 -5.64 -6.04
N ILE A 77 -6.79 -5.40 -4.88
CA ILE A 77 -6.75 -6.31 -3.73
C ILE A 77 -8.14 -6.94 -3.52
N ASP A 78 -8.16 -8.26 -3.33
CA ASP A 78 -9.35 -9.01 -2.94
C ASP A 78 -9.55 -8.91 -1.43
N TRP A 79 -10.35 -7.93 -1.04
CA TRP A 79 -10.64 -7.66 0.36
C TRP A 79 -11.53 -8.73 1.01
N ASP A 80 -12.33 -9.45 0.24
CA ASP A 80 -13.23 -10.48 0.79
C ASP A 80 -12.43 -11.72 1.19
N ARG A 81 -11.49 -12.16 0.34
CA ARG A 81 -10.56 -13.26 0.69
C ARG A 81 -9.68 -12.90 1.89
N LEU A 82 -9.14 -11.69 1.92
CA LEU A 82 -8.34 -11.24 3.06
C LEU A 82 -9.15 -11.14 4.35
N ARG A 83 -10.42 -10.73 4.25
CA ARG A 83 -11.31 -10.70 5.41
C ARG A 83 -11.58 -12.11 5.92
N ALA A 84 -11.88 -13.06 5.04
CA ALA A 84 -12.05 -14.46 5.40
C ALA A 84 -10.80 -15.05 6.07
N ALA A 85 -9.61 -14.78 5.53
CA ALA A 85 -8.34 -15.21 6.13
C ALA A 85 -8.13 -14.62 7.54
N ALA A 86 -8.47 -13.33 7.72
CA ALA A 86 -8.36 -12.67 9.02
C ALA A 86 -9.34 -13.28 10.04
N ASP A 87 -10.61 -13.49 9.66
CA ASP A 87 -11.61 -14.09 10.54
C ASP A 87 -11.22 -15.53 10.92
N GLU A 88 -10.76 -16.33 9.95
CA GLU A 88 -10.30 -17.71 10.20
C GLU A 88 -9.11 -17.75 11.17
N GLY A 89 -8.17 -16.81 11.04
CA GLY A 89 -7.01 -16.67 11.93
C GLY A 89 -7.33 -16.05 13.29
N GLY A 90 -8.50 -15.42 13.47
CA GLY A 90 -8.83 -14.61 14.65
C GLY A 90 -8.07 -13.27 14.70
N ALA A 91 -7.75 -12.71 13.54
CA ALA A 91 -6.91 -11.54 13.34
C ALA A 91 -7.71 -10.28 13.00
N MET A 92 -7.17 -9.11 13.32
CA MET A 92 -7.64 -7.86 12.73
C MET A 92 -7.16 -7.76 11.27
N LEU A 93 -7.95 -7.14 10.40
CA LEU A 93 -7.57 -6.79 9.03
C LEU A 93 -7.38 -5.29 8.94
N LEU A 94 -6.15 -4.86 8.66
CA LEU A 94 -5.81 -3.47 8.36
C LEU A 94 -5.62 -3.31 6.85
N ALA A 95 -6.52 -2.59 6.20
CA ALA A 95 -6.35 -2.16 4.81
C ALA A 95 -5.57 -0.84 4.77
N ASP A 96 -4.32 -0.88 4.32
CA ASP A 96 -3.52 0.32 4.06
C ASP A 96 -3.63 0.72 2.59
N ILE A 97 -4.55 1.65 2.31
CA ILE A 97 -4.80 2.19 0.96
C ILE A 97 -4.06 3.52 0.74
N ALA A 98 -2.95 3.78 1.43
CA ALA A 98 -2.23 5.05 1.32
C ALA A 98 -1.90 5.46 -0.12
N HIS A 99 -1.49 4.52 -0.97
CA HIS A 99 -1.22 4.76 -2.38
C HIS A 99 -2.50 4.91 -3.21
N PRO A 100 -3.48 3.98 -3.18
CA PRO A 100 -4.67 4.05 -4.05
C PRO A 100 -5.88 4.79 -3.46
N ALA A 101 -5.76 5.55 -2.36
CA ALA A 101 -6.91 6.21 -1.71
C ALA A 101 -7.78 7.06 -2.67
N GLY A 102 -7.15 7.84 -3.55
CA GLY A 102 -7.88 8.60 -4.58
C GLY A 102 -8.61 7.71 -5.59
N LEU A 103 -7.99 6.59 -5.99
CA LEU A 103 -8.61 5.62 -6.89
C LEU A 103 -9.80 4.92 -6.22
N VAL A 104 -9.73 4.62 -4.91
CA VAL A 104 -10.87 4.09 -4.14
C VAL A 104 -12.03 5.07 -4.15
N VAL A 105 -11.78 6.36 -3.86
CA VAL A 105 -12.82 7.41 -3.91
C VAL A 105 -13.43 7.54 -5.32
N ALA A 106 -12.62 7.37 -6.36
CA ALA A 106 -13.07 7.42 -7.75
C ALA A 106 -13.76 6.14 -8.25
N GLY A 107 -13.81 5.07 -7.45
CA GLY A 107 -14.39 3.78 -7.85
C GLY A 107 -13.53 2.97 -8.83
N LEU A 108 -12.23 3.24 -8.88
CA LEU A 108 -11.25 2.59 -9.78
C LEU A 108 -10.39 1.54 -9.08
N PHE A 109 -10.51 1.40 -7.76
CA PHE A 109 -9.82 0.39 -6.96
C PHE A 109 -10.82 -0.27 -6.00
N PRO A 110 -10.71 -1.58 -5.70
CA PRO A 110 -11.61 -2.26 -4.78
C PRO A 110 -11.72 -1.53 -3.43
N ASN A 111 -12.94 -1.32 -2.95
CA ASN A 111 -13.19 -0.56 -1.72
C ASN A 111 -13.09 -1.48 -0.48
N PRO A 112 -12.20 -1.19 0.50
CA PRO A 112 -12.08 -2.00 1.72
C PRO A 112 -13.10 -1.64 2.81
N ILE A 113 -13.87 -0.57 2.68
CA ILE A 113 -14.79 -0.10 3.72
C ILE A 113 -15.89 -1.15 3.95
N GLY A 114 -16.11 -1.51 5.23
CA GLY A 114 -17.03 -2.58 5.64
C GLY A 114 -16.46 -3.99 5.50
N LYS A 115 -15.29 -4.15 4.86
CA LYS A 115 -14.58 -5.43 4.73
C LYS A 115 -13.43 -5.50 5.73
N ALA A 116 -12.53 -4.52 5.68
CA ALA A 116 -11.45 -4.39 6.63
C ALA A 116 -11.96 -3.86 7.98
N HIS A 117 -11.35 -4.34 9.05
CA HIS A 117 -11.65 -3.89 10.41
C HIS A 117 -11.20 -2.43 10.62
N VAL A 118 -10.04 -2.08 10.05
CA VAL A 118 -9.50 -0.71 10.02
C VAL A 118 -9.01 -0.42 8.62
N VAL A 119 -9.33 0.76 8.09
CA VAL A 119 -8.76 1.29 6.85
C VAL A 119 -7.87 2.47 7.19
N SER A 120 -6.60 2.42 6.78
CA SER A 120 -5.67 3.55 6.90
C SER A 120 -5.31 4.12 5.54
N PHE A 121 -5.15 5.42 5.47
CA PHE A 121 -4.60 6.06 4.26
C PHE A 121 -3.89 7.36 4.56
N THR A 122 -2.91 7.66 3.70
CA THR A 122 -2.31 8.99 3.63
C THR A 122 -3.14 9.91 2.75
N THR A 123 -3.13 11.20 3.09
CA THR A 123 -3.95 12.22 2.43
C THR A 123 -3.25 12.93 1.27
N HIS A 124 -1.96 12.68 1.01
CA HIS A 124 -1.13 13.44 0.06
C HIS A 124 -0.75 12.72 -1.24
N LYS A 125 -1.06 11.43 -1.39
CA LYS A 125 -0.70 10.67 -2.59
C LYS A 125 -1.76 10.88 -3.67
N THR A 126 -2.42 9.82 -4.13
CA THR A 126 -3.51 9.91 -5.12
C THR A 126 -4.71 10.72 -4.61
N LEU A 127 -4.83 10.97 -3.31
CA LEU A 127 -5.86 11.83 -2.75
C LEU A 127 -5.55 13.34 -2.90
N CYS A 128 -4.35 13.71 -3.35
CA CYS A 128 -3.95 15.08 -3.70
C CYS A 128 -4.13 16.15 -2.60
N GLY A 129 -4.15 15.73 -1.33
CA GLY A 129 -4.27 16.61 -0.17
C GLY A 129 -2.93 16.91 0.53
N PRO A 130 -2.98 17.47 1.75
CA PRO A 130 -1.78 17.78 2.53
C PRO A 130 -1.13 16.51 3.11
N ARG A 131 0.11 16.63 3.62
CA ARG A 131 0.75 15.53 4.35
C ARG A 131 0.02 15.26 5.68
N GLY A 132 -0.68 14.13 5.72
CA GLY A 132 -1.23 13.55 6.93
C GLY A 132 -1.88 12.20 6.64
N ALA A 133 -2.57 11.64 7.63
CA ALA A 133 -3.30 10.38 7.49
C ALA A 133 -4.69 10.45 8.13
N ALA A 134 -5.52 9.44 7.83
CA ALA A 134 -6.78 9.16 8.48
C ALA A 134 -6.94 7.64 8.70
N LEU A 135 -7.69 7.28 9.73
CA LEU A 135 -8.07 5.91 10.08
C LEU A 135 -9.59 5.84 10.07
N LEU A 136 -10.16 4.89 9.35
CA LEU A 136 -11.60 4.66 9.26
C LEU A 136 -11.94 3.31 9.85
N CYS A 137 -13.00 3.28 10.65
CA CYS A 137 -13.56 2.07 11.25
C CYS A 137 -15.09 2.16 11.10
N THR A 138 -15.74 1.06 10.75
CA THR A 138 -17.21 0.99 10.72
C THR A 138 -17.79 0.46 12.04
N ASP A 139 -16.96 -0.17 12.87
CA ASP A 139 -17.31 -0.69 14.19
C ASP A 139 -16.94 0.34 15.28
N PRO A 140 -17.89 0.79 16.12
CA PRO A 140 -17.65 1.75 17.19
C PRO A 140 -16.65 1.29 18.27
N GLU A 141 -16.60 0.00 18.61
CA GLU A 141 -15.68 -0.53 19.61
C GLU A 141 -14.23 -0.51 19.10
N ILE A 142 -14.06 -0.89 17.83
CA ILE A 142 -12.78 -0.79 17.13
C ILE A 142 -12.36 0.69 17.05
N ALA A 143 -13.28 1.59 16.68
CA ALA A 143 -13.03 3.02 16.61
C ALA A 143 -12.56 3.60 17.96
N ALA A 144 -13.21 3.22 19.06
CA ALA A 144 -12.83 3.65 20.41
C ALA A 144 -11.41 3.21 20.78
N ARG A 145 -11.03 1.96 20.44
CA ARG A 145 -9.66 1.46 20.66
C ARG A 145 -8.64 2.17 19.78
N VAL A 146 -8.97 2.44 18.52
CA VAL A 146 -8.11 3.22 17.62
C VAL A 146 -7.88 4.63 18.16
N ASN A 147 -8.94 5.30 18.62
CA ASN A 147 -8.83 6.63 19.22
C ASN A 147 -7.86 6.64 20.41
N LEU A 148 -8.00 5.69 21.35
CA LEU A 148 -7.06 5.54 22.47
C LEU A 148 -5.62 5.27 22.02
N GLY A 149 -5.46 4.47 20.96
CA GLY A 149 -4.16 4.19 20.35
C GLY A 149 -3.51 5.43 19.72
N VAL A 150 -4.30 6.38 19.22
CA VAL A 150 -3.81 7.67 18.70
C VAL A 150 -3.53 8.63 19.86
N PHE A 151 -4.52 8.93 20.70
CA PHE A 151 -4.39 9.78 21.88
C PHE A 151 -5.12 9.11 23.07
N PRO A 152 -4.46 8.95 24.23
CA PRO A 152 -3.13 9.45 24.59
C PRO A 152 -1.95 8.56 24.15
N GLY A 153 -2.18 7.58 23.26
CA GLY A 153 -1.17 6.59 22.88
C GLY A 153 0.07 7.15 22.17
N GLU A 154 -0.04 7.43 20.87
CA GLU A 154 1.10 7.76 20.00
C GLU A 154 1.30 9.27 19.80
N GLN A 155 0.27 10.07 20.06
CA GLN A 155 0.24 11.50 19.78
C GLN A 155 -0.29 12.30 20.96
N GLY A 156 0.07 13.59 21.00
CA GLY A 156 -0.44 14.59 21.93
C GLY A 156 -1.47 15.50 21.25
N GLY A 157 -1.20 16.81 21.24
CA GLY A 157 -2.12 17.81 20.68
C GLY A 157 -2.33 17.68 19.16
N PRO A 158 -3.58 17.79 18.67
CA PRO A 158 -3.87 17.67 17.24
C PRO A 158 -3.44 18.92 16.46
N HIS A 159 -2.97 18.72 15.23
CA HIS A 159 -2.65 19.81 14.31
C HIS A 159 -3.93 20.31 13.60
N LEU A 160 -4.64 21.26 14.21
CA LEU A 160 -5.91 21.78 13.69
C LEU A 160 -5.80 22.35 12.26
N ASN A 161 -4.70 23.02 11.94
CA ASN A 161 -4.40 23.49 10.59
C ASN A 161 -4.30 22.35 9.56
N GLN A 162 -3.75 21.19 9.95
CA GLN A 162 -3.72 20.00 9.10
C GLN A 162 -5.09 19.34 8.98
N ILE A 163 -5.93 19.40 10.01
CA ILE A 163 -7.31 18.90 9.95
C ILE A 163 -8.14 19.76 8.99
N ALA A 164 -8.02 21.09 9.06
CA ALA A 164 -8.69 22.01 8.16
C ALA A 164 -8.29 21.78 6.69
N SER A 165 -6.99 21.65 6.39
CA SER A 165 -6.51 21.40 5.03
C SER A 165 -6.93 20.02 4.49
N LYS A 166 -7.01 18.98 5.34
CA LYS A 166 -7.60 17.69 4.96
C LYS A 166 -9.09 17.80 4.63
N ALA A 167 -9.86 18.57 5.41
CA ALA A 167 -11.27 18.77 5.14
C ALA A 167 -11.50 19.41 3.75
N VAL A 168 -10.68 20.40 3.38
CA VAL A 168 -10.69 20.97 2.02
C VAL A 168 -10.35 19.91 0.97
N ALA A 169 -9.29 19.14 1.17
CA ALA A 169 -8.90 18.08 0.24
C ALA A 169 -10.00 17.02 0.05
N PHE A 170 -10.71 16.63 1.13
CA PHE A 170 -11.84 15.70 1.04
C PHE A 170 -13.03 16.31 0.30
N GLY A 171 -13.31 17.60 0.50
CA GLY A 171 -14.32 18.34 -0.26
C GLY A 171 -14.02 18.37 -1.76
N LEU A 172 -12.75 18.55 -2.15
CA LEU A 172 -12.28 18.48 -3.54
C LEU A 172 -12.37 17.05 -4.10
N ALA A 173 -11.94 16.06 -3.32
CA ALA A 173 -11.97 14.66 -3.73
C ALA A 173 -13.41 14.11 -3.92
N ALA A 174 -14.40 14.73 -3.27
CA ALA A 174 -15.82 14.41 -3.45
C ALA A 174 -16.41 14.95 -4.77
N GLN A 175 -15.72 15.87 -5.46
CA GLN A 175 -16.23 16.47 -6.69
C GLN A 175 -16.14 15.52 -7.89
N PRO A 176 -17.06 15.61 -8.88
CA PRO A 176 -17.01 14.79 -10.08
C PRO A 176 -15.68 14.90 -10.87
N GLU A 177 -15.07 16.08 -10.87
CA GLU A 177 -13.79 16.39 -11.54
C GLU A 177 -12.65 15.53 -10.99
N PHE A 178 -12.68 15.22 -9.69
CA PHE A 178 -11.68 14.34 -9.09
C PHE A 178 -11.75 12.92 -9.68
N ARG A 179 -12.96 12.42 -9.99
CA ARG A 179 -13.11 11.12 -10.67
C ARG A 179 -12.57 11.15 -12.09
N VAL A 180 -12.72 12.27 -12.79
CA VAL A 180 -12.11 12.47 -14.12
C VAL A 180 -10.59 12.43 -14.00
N LEU A 181 -10.02 13.16 -13.04
CA LEU A 181 -8.58 13.17 -12.78
C LEU A 181 -8.05 11.75 -12.53
N MET A 182 -8.67 10.99 -11.63
CA MET A 182 -8.22 9.63 -11.30
C MET A 182 -8.34 8.66 -12.48
N ARG A 183 -9.39 8.78 -13.31
CA ARG A 183 -9.49 8.00 -14.55
C ARG A 183 -8.34 8.31 -15.50
N GLN A 184 -8.01 9.58 -15.66
CA GLN A 184 -6.87 9.99 -16.48
C GLN A 184 -5.54 9.50 -15.90
N THR A 185 -5.36 9.53 -14.57
CA THR A 185 -4.16 9.00 -13.92
C THR A 185 -3.93 7.52 -14.25
N VAL A 186 -4.97 6.68 -14.15
CA VAL A 186 -4.86 5.24 -14.49
C VAL A 186 -4.63 5.05 -15.99
N ALA A 187 -5.31 5.82 -16.85
CA ALA A 187 -5.09 5.76 -18.30
C ALA A 187 -3.64 6.11 -18.68
N ASN A 188 -3.08 7.17 -18.07
CA ASN A 188 -1.69 7.58 -18.29
C ASN A 188 -0.71 6.51 -17.82
N ALA A 189 -0.93 5.91 -16.64
CA ALA A 189 -0.06 4.83 -16.14
C ALA A 189 -0.05 3.61 -17.07
N ARG A 190 -1.20 3.24 -17.64
CA ARG A 190 -1.30 2.17 -18.65
C ARG A 190 -0.58 2.54 -19.93
N ALA A 191 -0.82 3.74 -20.47
CA ALA A 191 -0.15 4.20 -21.69
C ALA A 191 1.38 4.22 -21.53
N MET A 192 1.88 4.71 -20.40
CA MET A 192 3.31 4.73 -20.08
C MET A 192 3.88 3.31 -19.96
N ALA A 193 3.18 2.39 -19.27
CA ALA A 193 3.62 1.01 -19.17
C ALA A 193 3.70 0.33 -20.56
N THR A 194 2.72 0.57 -21.43
CA THR A 194 2.74 0.07 -22.82
C THR A 194 3.91 0.66 -23.62
N ALA A 195 4.07 1.99 -23.62
CA ALA A 195 5.13 2.66 -24.37
C ALA A 195 6.53 2.19 -23.91
N VAL A 196 6.74 2.07 -22.60
CA VAL A 196 8.00 1.55 -22.04
C VAL A 196 8.26 0.10 -22.45
N ALA A 197 7.21 -0.74 -22.52
CA ALA A 197 7.34 -2.12 -22.99
C ALA A 197 7.67 -2.19 -24.50
N GLU A 198 7.10 -1.30 -25.32
CA GLU A 198 7.39 -1.20 -26.76
C GLU A 198 8.84 -0.79 -27.03
N GLU A 199 9.44 0.00 -26.14
CA GLU A 199 10.88 0.33 -26.14
C GLU A 199 11.77 -0.83 -25.63
N GLY A 200 11.20 -2.00 -25.35
CA GLY A 200 11.93 -3.22 -24.98
C GLY A 200 12.24 -3.37 -23.49
N PHE A 201 11.73 -2.49 -22.63
CA PHE A 201 11.88 -2.64 -21.19
C PHE A 201 10.86 -3.65 -20.63
N ARG A 202 11.31 -4.48 -19.69
CA ARG A 202 10.41 -5.40 -19.01
C ARG A 202 9.57 -4.67 -17.96
N VAL A 203 8.26 -4.59 -18.18
CA VAL A 203 7.29 -4.14 -17.16
C VAL A 203 7.04 -5.27 -16.16
N VAL A 204 7.31 -5.01 -14.88
CA VAL A 204 7.08 -5.98 -13.81
C VAL A 204 5.58 -6.26 -13.68
N TYR A 205 5.25 -7.49 -13.33
CA TYR A 205 3.88 -7.98 -13.19
C TYR A 205 3.04 -7.97 -14.47
N GLY A 206 3.56 -7.46 -15.60
CA GLY A 206 2.89 -7.50 -16.90
C GLY A 206 1.94 -6.33 -17.18
N GLY A 207 1.89 -5.31 -16.32
CA GLY A 207 1.07 -4.12 -16.56
C GLY A 207 0.60 -3.41 -15.29
N THR A 208 -0.51 -2.67 -15.41
CA THR A 208 -1.12 -1.95 -14.29
C THR A 208 -2.62 -1.71 -14.42
N GLU A 209 -3.31 -1.75 -13.28
CA GLU A 209 -4.68 -1.29 -13.07
C GLU A 209 -4.75 -0.07 -12.14
N THR A 210 -3.60 0.46 -11.72
CA THR A 210 -3.50 1.56 -10.73
C THR A 210 -2.76 2.77 -11.31
N HIS A 211 -2.31 3.68 -10.43
CA HIS A 211 -1.58 4.91 -10.77
C HIS A 211 -0.08 4.72 -10.96
N LEU A 212 0.43 3.50 -10.85
CA LEU A 212 1.86 3.20 -10.98
C LEU A 212 2.10 1.95 -11.81
N PHE A 213 3.31 1.81 -12.34
CA PHE A 213 3.84 0.58 -12.91
C PHE A 213 5.31 0.47 -12.50
N LEU A 214 5.93 -0.67 -12.78
CA LEU A 214 7.29 -0.98 -12.35
C LEU A 214 8.10 -1.50 -13.53
N ILE A 215 9.36 -1.11 -13.60
CA ILE A 215 10.29 -1.54 -14.64
C ILE A 215 11.35 -2.44 -14.01
N ASP A 216 11.61 -3.60 -14.61
CA ASP A 216 12.70 -4.48 -14.21
C ASP A 216 14.02 -3.99 -14.80
N LEU A 217 14.78 -3.24 -14.00
CA LEU A 217 16.09 -2.73 -14.44
C LEU A 217 17.17 -3.81 -14.54
N LYS A 218 16.92 -5.03 -14.00
CA LYS A 218 17.89 -6.12 -14.13
C LYS A 218 18.01 -6.61 -15.57
N SER A 219 17.00 -6.39 -16.42
CA SER A 219 17.06 -6.69 -17.85
C SER A 219 17.79 -5.63 -18.66
N VAL A 220 18.13 -4.48 -18.05
CA VAL A 220 18.88 -3.40 -18.71
C VAL A 220 20.37 -3.61 -18.44
N PRO A 221 21.24 -3.71 -19.47
CA PRO A 221 22.67 -3.91 -19.27
C PRO A 221 23.31 -2.79 -18.44
N TYR A 222 24.19 -3.14 -17.51
CA TYR A 222 24.93 -2.16 -16.73
C TYR A 222 25.97 -1.41 -17.61
N PRO A 223 25.95 -0.06 -17.67
CA PRO A 223 26.82 0.70 -18.55
C PRO A 223 28.32 0.55 -18.28
N GLY A 224 28.72 0.23 -17.04
CA GLY A 224 30.13 0.12 -16.63
C GLY A 224 30.78 -1.24 -16.88
N GLY A 225 30.11 -2.16 -17.57
CA GLY A 225 30.60 -3.54 -17.81
C GLY A 225 30.49 -4.47 -16.59
N GLY A 226 30.69 -5.78 -16.79
CA GLY A 226 30.72 -6.77 -15.69
C GLY A 226 29.49 -7.70 -15.56
N GLY A 227 28.62 -7.78 -16.57
CA GLY A 227 27.60 -8.82 -16.69
C GLY A 227 26.37 -8.69 -15.77
N GLY A 228 26.21 -7.58 -15.06
CA GLY A 228 25.04 -7.29 -14.22
C GLY A 228 24.01 -6.39 -14.92
N GLY A 229 22.79 -6.38 -14.38
CA GLY A 229 21.75 -5.43 -14.77
C GLY A 229 21.86 -4.08 -14.05
N LEU A 230 21.24 -3.04 -14.59
CA LEU A 230 21.22 -1.69 -14.03
C LEU A 230 20.56 -1.69 -12.64
N LYS A 231 21.18 -1.00 -11.68
CA LYS A 231 20.63 -0.82 -10.33
C LYS A 231 19.68 0.38 -10.30
N GLY A 232 18.59 0.26 -9.52
CA GLY A 232 17.60 1.32 -9.36
C GLY A 232 18.18 2.65 -8.88
N GLU A 233 19.12 2.62 -7.92
CA GLU A 233 19.78 3.84 -7.43
C GLU A 233 20.55 4.59 -8.53
N LEU A 234 21.22 3.87 -9.44
CA LEU A 234 21.94 4.51 -10.53
C LEU A 234 20.96 5.03 -11.59
N ALA A 235 19.94 4.24 -11.93
CA ALA A 235 18.91 4.64 -12.88
C ALA A 235 18.18 5.92 -12.42
N SER A 236 17.80 6.01 -11.15
CA SER A 236 17.12 7.19 -10.62
C SER A 236 18.01 8.43 -10.70
N ARG A 237 19.30 8.32 -10.38
CA ARG A 237 20.25 9.45 -10.51
C ARG A 237 20.44 9.91 -11.95
N ILE A 238 20.45 8.98 -12.91
CA ILE A 238 20.54 9.33 -14.33
C ILE A 238 19.28 10.12 -14.76
N LEU A 239 18.11 9.66 -14.34
CA LEU A 239 16.85 10.36 -14.61
C LEU A 239 16.79 11.74 -13.92
N ASP A 240 17.24 11.83 -12.67
CA ASP A 240 17.31 13.11 -11.92
C ASP A 240 18.17 14.13 -12.67
N LEU A 241 19.33 13.71 -13.21
CA LEU A 241 20.22 14.57 -14.01
C LEU A 241 19.58 15.02 -15.33
N ALA A 242 18.63 14.25 -15.85
CA ALA A 242 17.83 14.59 -17.03
C ALA A 242 16.54 15.37 -16.70
N GLY A 243 16.30 15.70 -15.42
CA GLY A 243 15.10 16.41 -14.97
C GLY A 243 13.85 15.54 -14.85
N ILE A 244 13.99 14.23 -14.71
CA ILE A 244 12.91 13.26 -14.54
C ILE A 244 12.99 12.67 -13.12
N VAL A 245 11.93 12.85 -12.32
CA VAL A 245 11.83 12.41 -10.92
C VAL A 245 10.69 11.41 -10.73
#